data_AF-A0A2I0EWT6-F1
#
_entry.id   AF-A0A2I0EWT6-F1
#
_cell.length_a   1.000
_cell.length_b   1.000
_cell.length_c   1.000
_cell.angle_alpha   90.00
_cell.angle_beta   90.00
_cell.angle_gamma   90.00
#
_symmetry.space_group_name_H-M   'P 1'
#
loop_
_entity.id
_entity.type
_entity.pdbx_description
1 polymer ?
#
loop_
_entity_poly.entity_id
_entity_poly.type
_entity_poly.pdbx_seq_one_letter_code
_entity_poly.pdbx_strand_id
1 'polypeptide(L)' 'MSNRLKNALLVIPTYGVVAFIMGYIIEGKPVWNLVLSSVIAGFLLVVFILPRMEKKRLEKEKKRQNSLEDN' A
#
# COMPACT_ATOMS: atom_id res chain seq x y z
N MET A 1 19.36 1.78 0.95
CA MET A 1 17.94 1.92 1.36
C MET A 1 17.08 1.50 0.18
N SER A 2 16.39 0.36 0.27
CA SER A 2 15.64 -0.22 -0.86
C SER A 2 14.52 0.73 -1.31
N ASN A 3 14.27 0.84 -2.62
CA ASN A 3 13.23 1.69 -3.21
C ASN A 3 11.84 1.51 -2.55
N ARG A 4 11.62 0.34 -1.95
CA ARG A 4 10.44 -0.06 -1.18
C ARG A 4 10.23 0.78 0.09
N LEU A 5 11.30 1.09 0.82
CA LEU A 5 11.26 1.96 2.00
C LEU A 5 10.97 3.42 1.62
N LYS A 6 11.56 3.91 0.52
CA LYS A 6 11.22 5.23 -0.05
C LYS A 6 9.75 5.30 -0.47
N ASN A 7 9.24 4.25 -1.11
CA ASN A 7 7.84 4.20 -1.53
C ASN A 7 6.88 4.16 -0.34
N ALA A 8 7.20 3.36 0.69
CA ALA A 8 6.43 3.33 1.94
C ALA A 8 6.40 4.71 2.61
N LEU A 9 7.54 5.40 2.69
CA LEU A 9 7.64 6.72 3.32
C LEU A 9 6.81 7.79 2.59
N LEU A 10 6.58 7.65 1.28
CA LEU A 10 5.72 8.56 0.50
C LEU A 10 4.23 8.21 0.62
N VAL A 11 3.90 6.92 0.73
CA VAL A 11 2.51 6.46 0.83
C VAL A 11 1.88 6.85 2.17
N ILE A 12 2.63 6.77 3.27
CA ILE A 12 2.16 7.11 4.62
C ILE A 12 1.57 8.53 4.72
N PRO A 13 2.30 9.62 4.36
CA PRO A 13 1.75 10.97 4.41
C PRO A 13 0.63 11.17 3.39
N THR A 14 0.67 10.50 2.23
CA THR A 14 -0.40 10.58 1.23
C THR A 14 -1.72 10.05 1.79
N TYR A 15 -1.73 8.89 2.44
CA TYR A 15 -2.93 8.34 3.09
C TYR A 15 -3.43 9.20 4.26
N GLY A 16 -2.51 9.82 5.00
CA GLY A 16 -2.87 10.77 6.07
C GLY A 16 -3.55 12.02 5.53
N VAL A 17 -3.02 12.63 4.46
CA VAL A 17 -3.59 13.82 3.82
C VAL A 17 -4.95 13.51 3.21
N VAL A 18 -5.11 12.37 2.53
CA VAL A 18 -6.41 11.96 1.95
C VAL A 18 -7.46 11.76 3.03
N ALA A 19 -7.11 11.08 4.13
CA ALA A 19 -8.05 10.87 5.24
C ALA A 19 -8.39 12.18 5.97
N PHE A 20 -7.43 13.10 6.09
CA PHE A 20 -7.66 14.42 6.64
C PHE A 20 -8.66 15.22 5.79
N ILE A 21 -8.47 15.23 4.46
CA ILE A 21 -9.38 15.91 3.51
C ILE A 21 -10.78 15.26 3.56
N MET A 22 -10.85 13.92 3.52
CA MET A 22 -12.13 13.20 3.62
C MET A 22 -12.86 13.47 4.94
N GLY A 23 -12.15 13.46 6.07
CA GLY A 23 -12.74 13.81 7.37
C GLY A 23 -13.27 15.24 7.38
N TYR A 24 -12.53 16.17 6.80
CA TYR A 24 -12.96 17.57 6.69
C TYR A 24 -14.20 17.75 5.80
N ILE A 25 -14.30 17.03 4.69
CA ILE A 25 -15.46 17.08 3.79
C ILE A 25 -16.71 16.46 4.43
N ILE A 26 -16.56 15.33 5.13
CA ILE A 26 -17.70 14.54 5.64
C ILE A 26 -18.25 15.10 6.95
N GLU A 27 -17.38 15.45 7.91
CA GLU A 27 -17.81 15.88 9.26
C GLU A 27 -17.64 17.39 9.49
N GLY A 28 -17.04 18.13 8.56
CA GLY A 28 -16.71 19.55 8.72
C GLY A 28 -15.59 19.81 9.74
N LYS A 29 -15.00 18.74 10.31
CA LYS A 29 -13.90 18.77 11.26
C LYS A 29 -12.93 17.63 10.96
N PRO A 30 -11.62 17.82 11.18
CA PRO A 30 -10.66 16.75 10.97
C PRO A 30 -10.86 15.64 12.00
N VAL A 31 -11.32 14.48 11.53
CA VAL A 31 -11.49 13.26 12.34
C VAL A 31 -10.13 12.60 12.51
N TRP A 32 -9.37 13.05 13.51
CA TRP A 32 -8.01 12.56 13.77
C TRP A 32 -7.94 11.05 13.96
N ASN A 33 -8.98 10.43 14.52
CA ASN A 33 -9.03 8.97 14.67
C ASN A 33 -9.04 8.24 13.30
N LEU A 34 -9.74 8.81 12.31
CA LEU A 34 -9.81 8.28 10.95
C LEU A 34 -8.49 8.51 10.22
N VAL A 35 -7.86 9.67 10.42
CA VAL A 35 -6.53 9.99 9.88
C VAL A 35 -5.48 9.01 10.40
N LEU A 36 -5.37 8.83 11.72
CA LEU A 36 -4.43 7.88 12.32
C LEU A 36 -4.69 6.44 11.85
N SER A 37 -5.95 6.02 11.82
CA SER A 37 -6.32 4.67 11.36
C SER A 37 -5.92 4.45 9.89
N SER A 38 -6.14 5.45 9.02
CA SER A 38 -5.76 5.40 7.61
C SER A 38 -4.24 5.34 7.42
N VAL A 39 -3.49 6.13 8.20
CA VAL A 39 -2.02 6.14 8.17
C VAL A 39 -1.47 4.77 8.58
N ILE A 40 -1.99 4.19 9.67
CA ILE A 40 -1.59 2.85 10.15
C ILE A 40 -1.96 1.78 9.11
N ALA A 41 -3.17 1.85 8.54
CA ALA A 41 -3.60 0.91 7.51
C ALA A 41 -2.72 0.98 6.25
N GLY A 42 -2.40 2.20 5.77
CA GLY A 42 -1.52 2.42 4.63
C GLY A 42 -0.11 1.88 4.88
N PHE A 43 0.43 2.07 6.10
CA PHE A 43 1.71 1.49 6.48
C PHE A 43 1.69 -0.04 6.44
N LEU A 44 0.68 -0.68 7.07
CA LEU A 44 0.56 -2.13 7.09
C LEU A 44 0.41 -2.73 5.68
N LEU A 45 -0.36 -2.08 4.82
CA LEU A 45 -0.53 -2.49 3.41
C LEU A 45 0.81 -2.50 2.67
N VAL A 46 1.61 -1.44 2.78
CA VAL A 46 2.89 -1.36 2.05
C VAL A 46 3.94 -2.30 2.64
N VAL A 47 4.00 -2.43 3.96
CA VAL A 47 5.06 -3.22 4.61
C VAL A 47 4.78 -4.72 4.59
N PHE A 48 3.53 -5.15 4.72
CA PHE A 48 3.20 -6.58 4.83
C PHE A 48 2.49 -7.14 3.60
N ILE A 49 1.52 -6.42 3.05
CA ILE A 49 0.65 -6.95 1.99
C ILE A 49 1.35 -6.85 0.64
N LEU A 50 1.91 -5.69 0.30
CA LEU A 50 2.63 -5.46 -0.95
C LEU A 50 3.78 -6.47 -1.19
N PRO A 51 4.70 -6.76 -0.22
CA PRO A 51 5.72 -7.80 -0.40
C PRO A 51 5.15 -9.18 -0.68
N ARG A 52 4.08 -9.57 0.01
CA ARG A 52 3.46 -10.88 -0.20
C ARG A 52 2.82 -10.96 -1.59
N MET A 53 2.19 -9.88 -2.04
CA MET A 53 1.60 -9.81 -3.38
C MET A 53 2.67 -9.83 -4.48
N GLU A 54 3.76 -9.07 -4.33
CA GLU A 54 4.88 -9.07 -5.26
C GLU A 54 5.49 -10.48 -5.38
N LYS A 55 5.75 -11.17 -4.27
CA LYS A 55 6.26 -12.56 -4.28
C LYS A 55 5.32 -13.50 -5.02
N LYS A 56 4.01 -13.45 -4.72
CA LYS A 56 3.01 -14.28 -5.41
C LYS A 56 2.89 -13.94 -6.90
N ARG A 57 3.07 -12.68 -7.28
CA ARG A 57 3.03 -12.26 -8.68
C ARG A 57 4.24 -12.80 -9.45
N LEU A 58 5.43 -12.71 -8.87
CA LEU A 58 6.66 -13.27 -9.45
C LEU A 58 6.59 -14.80 -9.58
N GLU A 59 6.04 -15.51 -8.59
CA GLU A 59 5.81 -16.96 -8.68
C GLU A 59 4.84 -17.33 -9.80
N LYS A 60 3.78 -16.54 -10.00
CA LYS A 60 2.83 -16.72 -11.11
C LYS A 60 3.47 -16.45 -12.47
N GLU A 61 4.26 -15.38 -12.59
CA GLU A 61 5.00 -15.07 -13.83
C GLU A 61 6.01 -16.18 -14.16
N LYS A 62 6.74 -16.70 -13.15
CA LYS A 62 7.69 -17.81 -13.34
C LYS A 62 7.00 -19.10 -13.79
N LYS A 63 5.85 -19.46 -13.20
CA LYS A 63 5.03 -20.60 -13.67
C LYS A 63 4.53 -20.42 -15.10
N ARG A 64 4.18 -19.19 -15.49
CA ARG A 64 3.69 -18.88 -16.84
C ARG A 64 4.80 -19.02 -17.89
N GLN A 65 6.02 -18.59 -17.56
CA GLN A 65 7.18 -18.74 -18.46
C GLN A 65 7.54 -20.21 -18.68
N ASN A 66 7.62 -21.01 -17.61
CA ASN A 66 7.92 -22.45 -17.75
C ASN A 66 6.86 -23.19 -18.58
N SER A 67 5.59 -22.79 -18.54
CA SER A 67 4.52 -23.39 -19.34
C SER A 67 4.59 -23.06 -20.84
N LEU A 68 5.30 -22.00 -21.22
CA LEU A 68 5.49 -21.58 -22.61
C LEU A 68 6.78 -22.15 -23.23
N GLU A 69 7.73 -22.57 -22.39
CA GLU A 69 8.99 -23.19 -22.81
C GLU A 69 8.84 -24.71 -23.05
N ASP A 70 7.81 -25.34 -22.46
CA ASP A 70 7.46 -26.76 -22.60
C ASP A 70 6.47 -27.07 -23.75
N ASN A 71 6.07 -26.08 -24.57
CA ASN A 71 5.27 -26.25 -25.81
C ASN A 71 6.08 -25.85 -27.04
#